data_AF-A0AAP3GCI0-F1
#
_entry.id   AF-A0AAP3GCI0-F1
#
_cell.length_a   1.000
_cell.length_b   1.000
_cell.length_c   1.000
_cell.angle_alpha   90.00
_cell.angle_beta   90.00
_cell.angle_gamma   90.00
#
_symmetry.space_group_name_H-M   'P 1'
#
loop_
_entity.id
_entity.type
_entity.pdbx_description
1 polymer ?
#
loop_
_entity_poly.entity_id
_entity_poly.type
_entity_poly.pdbx_seq_one_letter_code
_entity_poly.pdbx_strand_id
1 'polypeptide(L)'
;MVKKIAIAVLFLLIGIYAINLQIEKKELELRMEILAGHNLFLLLTTYDEIHDLLNSDKKSTDIIINAKKKLENIKEFSSTIDTAIGRGDLQTIYFKFTEIFSRLENINTSVGINKLKELVEIKGLIQDLKTSILETYYEKNNTEGGKAELYIKDFGKIDAYIEKITKFNKEFTLKN
;
A
#
# COMPACT_ATOMS: atom_id res chain seq x y z
N MET A 1 -46.26 -34.02 20.58
CA MET A 1 -46.36 -33.19 19.35
C MET A 1 -45.74 -31.80 19.57
N VAL A 2 -46.15 -31.06 20.61
CA VAL A 2 -45.62 -29.73 20.97
C VAL A 2 -44.08 -29.66 21.09
N LYS A 3 -43.44 -30.64 21.75
CA LYS A 3 -41.96 -30.68 21.86
C LYS A 3 -41.24 -30.78 20.50
N LYS A 4 -41.81 -31.49 19.52
CA LYS A 4 -41.23 -31.63 18.17
C LYS A 4 -41.37 -30.31 17.38
N ILE A 5 -42.49 -29.62 17.57
CA ILE A 5 -42.74 -28.29 16.98
C ILE A 5 -41.77 -27.26 17.58
N ALA A 6 -41.57 -27.27 18.91
CA ALA A 6 -40.63 -26.36 19.57
C ALA A 6 -39.17 -26.55 19.09
N ILE A 7 -38.74 -27.80 18.89
CA ILE A 7 -37.41 -28.11 18.32
C ILE A 7 -37.31 -27.61 16.87
N ALA A 8 -38.35 -27.82 16.05
CA ALA A 8 -38.37 -27.33 14.68
C ALA A 8 -38.31 -25.79 14.60
N VAL A 9 -39.03 -25.09 15.48
CA VAL A 9 -38.98 -23.62 15.58
C VAL A 9 -37.59 -23.15 16.01
N LEU A 10 -36.93 -23.84 16.95
CA LEU A 10 -35.57 -23.49 17.37
C LEU A 10 -34.56 -23.61 16.20
N PHE A 11 -34.61 -24.70 15.43
CA PHE A 11 -33.76 -24.86 14.25
C PHE A 11 -34.04 -23.79 13.18
N LEU A 12 -35.30 -23.40 13.01
CA LEU A 12 -35.69 -22.34 12.08
C LEU A 12 -35.12 -20.98 12.52
N LEU A 13 -35.18 -20.66 13.82
CA LEU A 13 -34.60 -19.44 14.38
C LEU A 13 -33.07 -19.41 14.24
N ILE A 14 -32.40 -20.54 14.49
CA ILE A 14 -30.94 -20.67 14.28
C ILE A 14 -30.59 -20.47 12.80
N GLY A 15 -31.38 -21.03 11.88
CA GLY A 15 -31.19 -20.86 10.44
C GLY A 15 -31.31 -19.40 10.00
N ILE A 16 -32.35 -18.69 10.45
CA ILE A 16 -32.54 -17.26 10.16
C ILE A 16 -31.37 -16.44 10.71
N TYR A 17 -30.96 -16.71 11.95
CA TYR A 17 -29.83 -16.01 12.57
C TYR A 17 -28.52 -16.23 11.80
N ALA A 18 -28.23 -17.47 11.38
CA ALA A 18 -27.06 -17.78 10.59
C ALA A 18 -27.06 -17.08 9.22
N ILE A 19 -28.23 -16.98 8.56
CA ILE A 19 -28.37 -16.26 7.29
C ILE A 19 -28.11 -14.76 7.49
N ASN A 20 -28.68 -14.14 8.53
CA ASN A 20 -28.46 -12.73 8.82
C ASN A 20 -26.98 -12.43 9.07
N LEU A 21 -26.29 -13.26 9.86
CA LEU A 21 -24.85 -13.15 10.07
C LEU A 21 -24.04 -13.25 8.76
N GLN A 22 -24.44 -14.13 7.83
CA GLN A 22 -23.77 -14.23 6.53
C GLN A 22 -23.98 -12.98 5.68
N ILE A 23 -25.16 -12.36 5.74
CA ILE A 23 -25.46 -11.11 5.02
C ILE A 23 -24.62 -9.96 5.59
N GLU A 24 -24.63 -9.79 6.91
CA GLU A 24 -23.82 -8.76 7.59
C GLU A 24 -22.33 -8.93 7.30
N LYS A 25 -21.83 -10.17 7.35
CA LYS A 25 -20.45 -10.47 7.01
C LYS A 25 -20.11 -10.07 5.58
N LYS A 26 -20.95 -10.42 4.59
CA LYS A 26 -20.75 -10.04 3.19
C LYS A 26 -20.76 -8.52 2.99
N GLU A 27 -21.67 -7.82 3.68
CA GLU A 27 -21.73 -6.36 3.59
C GLU A 27 -20.47 -5.72 4.18
N LEU A 28 -19.96 -6.24 5.30
CA LEU A 28 -18.72 -5.78 5.90
C LEU A 28 -17.50 -6.05 4.99
N GLU A 29 -17.41 -7.25 4.41
CA GLU A 29 -16.37 -7.61 3.44
C GLU A 29 -16.39 -6.65 2.24
N LEU A 30 -17.56 -6.38 1.67
CA LEU A 30 -17.70 -5.44 0.56
C LEU A 30 -17.25 -4.01 0.93
N ARG A 31 -17.63 -3.53 2.12
CA ARG A 31 -17.19 -2.21 2.62
C ARG A 31 -15.67 -2.15 2.78
N MET A 32 -15.05 -3.23 3.28
CA MET A 32 -13.59 -3.32 3.37
C MET A 32 -12.93 -3.37 1.99
N GLU A 33 -13.52 -4.09 1.02
CA GLU A 33 -13.00 -4.14 -0.36
C GLU A 33 -12.98 -2.74 -0.98
N ILE A 34 -14.08 -2.00 -0.86
CA ILE A 34 -14.21 -0.63 -1.38
C ILE A 34 -13.19 0.30 -0.70
N LEU A 35 -13.07 0.21 0.62
CA LEU A 35 -12.18 1.06 1.40
C LEU A 35 -10.71 0.76 1.11
N ALA A 36 -10.31 -0.52 1.07
CA ALA A 36 -8.97 -0.93 0.69
C ALA A 36 -8.66 -0.53 -0.76
N GLY A 37 -9.58 -0.77 -1.69
CA GLY A 37 -9.42 -0.39 -3.10
C GLY A 37 -9.28 1.12 -3.32
N HIS A 38 -10.08 1.92 -2.63
CA HIS A 38 -9.96 3.38 -2.69
C HIS A 38 -8.61 3.86 -2.14
N ASN A 39 -8.18 3.34 -1.00
CA ASN A 39 -6.88 3.71 -0.41
C ASN A 39 -5.71 3.22 -1.28
N LEU A 40 -5.84 2.06 -1.93
CA LEU A 40 -4.84 1.53 -2.86
C LEU A 40 -4.71 2.42 -4.11
N PHE A 41 -5.84 2.88 -4.64
CA PHE A 41 -5.86 3.87 -5.71
C PHE A 41 -5.18 5.19 -5.30
N LEU A 42 -5.51 5.73 -4.12
CA LEU A 42 -4.89 6.96 -3.60
C LEU A 42 -3.38 6.78 -3.38
N LEU A 43 -2.98 5.62 -2.87
CA LEU A 43 -1.58 5.27 -2.67
C LEU A 43 -0.81 5.22 -3.99
N LEU A 44 -1.33 4.52 -5.01
CA LEU A 44 -0.71 4.46 -6.33
C LEU A 44 -0.64 5.85 -6.99
N THR A 45 -1.74 6.60 -6.94
CA THR A 45 -1.80 7.98 -7.47
C THR A 45 -0.77 8.88 -6.79
N THR A 46 -0.60 8.76 -5.47
CA THR A 46 0.41 9.56 -4.76
C THR A 46 1.83 9.15 -5.15
N TYR A 47 2.09 7.86 -5.39
CA TYR A 47 3.37 7.41 -5.94
C TYR A 47 3.61 7.90 -7.38
N ASP A 48 2.56 8.00 -8.21
CA ASP A 48 2.63 8.63 -9.53
C ASP A 48 3.04 10.10 -9.44
N GLU A 49 2.41 10.86 -8.53
CA GLU A 49 2.78 12.25 -8.31
C GLU A 49 4.24 12.41 -7.85
N ILE A 50 4.74 11.50 -7.00
CA ILE A 50 6.16 11.51 -6.59
C ILE A 50 7.05 11.17 -7.79
N HIS A 51 6.67 10.19 -8.59
CA HIS A 51 7.41 9.82 -9.81
C HIS A 51 7.48 11.00 -10.80
N ASP A 52 6.39 11.74 -10.97
CA ASP A 52 6.34 12.93 -11.82
C ASP A 52 7.21 14.08 -11.26
N LEU A 53 7.22 14.26 -9.93
CA LEU A 53 8.14 15.20 -9.29
C LEU A 53 9.60 14.83 -9.57
N LEU A 54 9.94 13.54 -9.53
CA LEU A 54 11.28 13.04 -9.84
C LEU A 54 11.66 13.20 -11.33
N ASN A 55 10.69 13.36 -12.23
CA ASN A 55 10.89 13.62 -13.65
C ASN A 55 10.88 15.10 -14.02
N SER A 56 10.59 15.98 -13.06
CA SER A 56 10.47 17.41 -13.34
C SER A 56 11.83 18.11 -13.42
N ASP A 57 11.88 19.25 -14.11
CA ASP A 57 13.07 20.11 -14.19
C ASP A 57 13.30 20.95 -12.91
N LYS A 58 12.62 20.62 -11.81
CA LYS A 58 12.76 21.33 -10.54
C LYS A 58 14.12 21.05 -9.90
N LYS A 59 14.56 21.96 -9.02
CA LYS A 59 15.79 21.73 -8.23
C LYS A 59 15.61 20.50 -7.35
N SER A 60 16.68 19.71 -7.20
CA SER A 60 16.67 18.49 -6.38
C SER A 60 16.13 18.71 -4.97
N THR A 61 16.45 19.84 -4.34
CA THR A 61 15.94 20.20 -3.01
C THR A 61 14.42 20.36 -2.99
N ASP A 62 13.84 21.02 -4.01
CA ASP A 62 12.38 21.20 -4.10
C ASP A 62 11.68 19.87 -4.37
N ILE A 63 12.29 19.01 -5.18
CA ILE A 63 11.80 17.64 -5.43
C ILE A 63 11.72 16.87 -4.11
N ILE A 64 12.81 16.87 -3.31
CA ILE A 64 12.88 16.17 -2.02
C ILE A 64 11.81 16.67 -1.05
N ILE A 65 11.68 17.98 -0.86
CA ILE A 65 10.71 18.58 0.06
C ILE A 65 9.27 18.21 -0.35
N ASN A 66 8.95 18.31 -1.65
CA ASN A 66 7.62 18.02 -2.14
C ASN A 66 7.29 16.52 -2.08
N ALA A 67 8.25 15.64 -2.39
CA ALA A 67 8.08 14.20 -2.26
C ALA A 67 7.81 13.78 -0.80
N LYS A 68 8.50 14.39 0.18
CA LYS A 68 8.21 14.15 1.60
C LYS A 68 6.77 14.50 1.98
N LYS A 69 6.28 15.67 1.57
CA LYS A 69 4.88 16.07 1.80
C LYS A 69 3.88 15.08 1.20
N LYS A 70 4.19 14.51 0.03
CA LYS A 70 3.36 13.46 -0.58
C LYS A 70 3.42 12.14 0.19
N LEU A 71 4.59 11.76 0.72
CA LEU A 71 4.74 10.56 1.55
C LEU A 71 3.92 10.63 2.84
N GLU A 72 3.67 11.81 3.42
CA GLU A 72 2.82 11.96 4.60
C GLU A 72 1.40 11.44 4.34
N ASN A 73 0.85 11.65 3.14
CA ASN A 73 -0.47 11.14 2.75
C ASN A 73 -0.46 9.61 2.59
N ILE A 74 0.65 9.04 2.11
CA ILE A 74 0.79 7.58 1.91
C ILE A 74 0.68 6.81 3.22
N LYS A 75 1.04 7.41 4.36
CA LYS A 75 0.95 6.76 5.68
C LYS A 75 -0.47 6.27 6.01
N GLU A 76 -1.47 7.12 5.81
CA GLU A 76 -2.86 6.78 6.15
C GLU A 76 -3.41 5.73 5.18
N PHE A 77 -3.10 5.87 3.89
CA PHE A 77 -3.53 4.92 2.87
C PHE A 77 -2.92 3.53 3.10
N SER A 78 -1.61 3.47 3.32
CA SER A 78 -0.90 2.22 3.62
C SER A 78 -1.44 1.55 4.88
N SER A 79 -1.62 2.30 5.97
CA SER A 79 -2.18 1.79 7.22
C SER A 79 -3.58 1.18 7.05
N THR A 80 -4.40 1.83 6.24
CA THR A 80 -5.77 1.38 5.97
C THR A 80 -5.80 0.06 5.20
N ILE A 81 -4.98 -0.05 4.15
CA ILE A 81 -4.87 -1.29 3.35
C ILE A 81 -4.30 -2.42 4.20
N ASP A 82 -3.20 -2.16 4.90
CA ASP A 82 -2.50 -3.09 5.79
C ASP A 82 -3.45 -3.66 6.85
N THR A 83 -4.31 -2.82 7.44
CA THR A 83 -5.33 -3.26 8.38
C THR A 83 -6.39 -4.15 7.73
N ALA A 84 -6.86 -3.80 6.53
CA ALA A 84 -7.88 -4.57 5.82
C ALA A 84 -7.40 -5.97 5.41
N ILE A 85 -6.11 -6.12 5.07
CA ILE A 85 -5.49 -7.39 4.66
C ILE A 85 -4.83 -8.14 5.83
N GLY A 86 -4.66 -7.50 6.99
CA GLY A 86 -3.98 -8.06 8.16
C GLY A 86 -2.46 -8.19 8.01
N ARG A 87 -1.80 -7.28 7.28
CA ARG A 87 -0.33 -7.22 7.12
C ARG A 87 0.21 -5.81 7.39
N GLY A 88 1.52 -5.62 7.45
CA GLY A 88 2.17 -4.33 7.77
C GLY A 88 3.18 -3.86 6.72
N ASP A 89 3.08 -4.39 5.51
CA ASP A 89 4.13 -4.31 4.50
C ASP A 89 4.15 -2.95 3.82
N LEU A 90 2.98 -2.39 3.48
CA LEU A 90 2.90 -1.08 2.84
C LEU A 90 3.35 0.03 3.79
N GLN A 91 3.00 -0.07 5.08
CA GLN A 91 3.54 0.83 6.10
C GLN A 91 5.05 0.70 6.22
N THR A 92 5.59 -0.51 6.20
CA THR A 92 7.04 -0.74 6.21
C THR A 92 7.72 -0.04 5.05
N ILE A 93 7.16 -0.16 3.83
CA ILE A 93 7.66 0.52 2.63
C ILE A 93 7.58 2.05 2.77
N TYR A 94 6.46 2.57 3.27
CA TYR A 94 6.31 4.00 3.59
C TYR A 94 7.42 4.51 4.52
N PHE A 95 7.71 3.79 5.61
CA PHE A 95 8.76 4.18 6.54
C PHE A 95 10.14 4.19 5.88
N LYS A 96 10.43 3.22 5.01
CA LYS A 96 11.70 3.16 4.27
C LYS A 96 11.87 4.33 3.32
N PHE A 97 10.84 4.70 2.56
CA PHE A 97 10.90 5.90 1.72
C PHE A 97 11.04 7.19 2.53
N THR A 98 10.32 7.30 3.65
CA THR A 98 10.45 8.46 4.54
C THR A 98 11.86 8.61 5.09
N GLU A 99 12.51 7.50 5.45
CA GLU A 99 13.91 7.46 5.87
C GLU A 99 14.86 7.93 4.75
N ILE A 100 14.67 7.43 3.53
CA ILE A 100 15.47 7.82 2.34
C ILE A 100 15.37 9.34 2.09
N PHE A 101 14.14 9.86 1.95
CA PHE A 101 13.94 11.27 1.62
C PHE A 101 14.36 12.21 2.75
N SER A 102 14.23 11.81 4.01
CA SER A 102 14.72 12.61 5.14
C SER A 102 16.25 12.72 5.15
N ARG A 103 16.96 11.68 4.71
CA ARG A 103 18.43 11.75 4.59
C ARG A 103 18.86 12.63 3.43
N LEU A 104 18.19 12.52 2.28
CA LEU A 104 18.45 13.38 1.11
C LEU A 104 18.33 14.87 1.42
N GLU A 105 17.38 15.23 2.27
CA GLU A 105 17.20 16.60 2.76
C GLU A 105 18.40 17.07 3.59
N ASN A 106 18.95 16.18 4.44
CA ASN A 106 20.05 16.48 5.36
C ASN A 106 21.45 16.47 4.71
N ILE A 107 21.63 15.90 3.52
CA ILE A 107 22.92 15.94 2.80
C ILE A 107 23.20 17.39 2.39
N ASN A 108 24.31 17.96 2.85
CA ASN A 108 24.67 19.36 2.60
C ASN A 108 24.89 19.65 1.10
N THR A 109 24.60 20.87 0.66
CA THR A 109 24.46 21.34 -0.73
C THR A 109 25.69 21.24 -1.64
N SER A 110 26.86 20.79 -1.15
CA SER A 110 28.11 20.81 -1.91
C SER A 110 28.32 19.64 -2.90
N VAL A 111 27.41 18.65 -2.96
CA VAL A 111 27.55 17.51 -3.90
C VAL A 111 26.26 17.27 -4.72
N GLY A 112 25.85 18.27 -5.51
CA GLY A 112 24.65 18.21 -6.35
C GLY A 112 24.59 17.02 -7.33
N ILE A 113 25.74 16.50 -7.77
CA ILE A 113 25.84 15.33 -8.66
C ILE A 113 25.39 14.04 -7.96
N ASN A 114 25.74 13.86 -6.67
CA ASN A 114 25.33 12.67 -5.92
C ASN A 114 23.81 12.65 -5.67
N LYS A 115 23.22 13.81 -5.36
CA LYS A 115 21.76 13.93 -5.17
C LYS A 115 20.98 13.55 -6.43
N LEU A 116 21.42 14.00 -7.61
CA LEU A 116 20.75 13.66 -8.87
C LEU A 116 20.82 12.15 -9.15
N LYS A 117 21.97 11.51 -8.91
CA LYS A 117 22.11 10.06 -9.08
C LYS A 117 21.19 9.29 -8.12
N GLU A 118 21.14 9.70 -6.86
CA GLU A 118 20.27 9.07 -5.85
C GLU A 118 18.78 9.23 -6.20
N LEU A 119 18.36 10.39 -6.72
CA LEU A 119 16.98 10.60 -7.18
C LEU A 119 16.61 9.70 -8.37
N VAL A 120 17.56 9.42 -9.29
CA VAL A 120 17.34 8.47 -10.40
C VAL A 120 17.15 7.04 -9.87
N GLU A 121 17.96 6.62 -8.90
CA GLU A 121 17.80 5.28 -8.29
C GLU A 121 16.46 5.16 -7.54
N ILE A 122 16.04 6.21 -6.82
CA ILE A 122 14.75 6.27 -6.11
C ILE A 122 13.57 6.24 -7.10
N LYS A 123 13.68 6.93 -8.24
CA LYS A 123 12.68 6.86 -9.31
C LYS A 123 12.46 5.41 -9.76
N GLY A 124 13.54 4.65 -9.95
CA GLY A 124 13.47 3.23 -10.29
C GLY A 124 12.75 2.41 -9.20
N LEU A 125 13.07 2.66 -7.93
CA LEU A 125 12.40 1.99 -6.81
C LEU A 125 10.89 2.27 -6.77
N ILE A 126 10.46 3.51 -6.99
CA ILE A 126 9.03 3.86 -7.00
C ILE A 126 8.29 3.15 -8.15
N GLN A 127 8.90 3.09 -9.33
CA GLN A 127 8.29 2.41 -10.47
C GLN A 127 8.18 0.88 -10.23
N ASP A 128 9.20 0.28 -9.63
CA ASP A 128 9.19 -1.12 -9.25
C ASP A 128 8.12 -1.39 -8.17
N LEU A 129 8.01 -0.51 -7.17
CA LEU A 129 6.98 -0.61 -6.13
C LEU A 129 5.59 -0.64 -6.75
N LYS A 130 5.27 0.32 -7.62
CA LYS A 130 3.96 0.39 -8.28
C LYS A 130 3.63 -0.92 -8.99
N THR A 131 4.61 -1.50 -9.68
CA THR A 131 4.47 -2.79 -10.35
C THR A 131 4.17 -3.90 -9.35
N SER A 132 4.95 -4.01 -8.27
CA SER A 132 4.70 -4.99 -7.21
C SER A 132 3.32 -4.82 -6.58
N ILE A 133 2.85 -3.58 -6.40
CA ILE A 133 1.53 -3.29 -5.84
C ILE A 133 0.42 -3.75 -6.78
N LEU A 134 0.49 -3.37 -8.05
CA LEU A 134 -0.50 -3.77 -9.06
C LEU A 134 -0.61 -5.29 -9.20
N GLU A 135 0.51 -6.00 -9.13
CA GLU A 135 0.51 -7.45 -9.30
C GLU A 135 0.11 -8.24 -8.05
N THR A 136 0.17 -7.62 -6.87
CA THR A 136 -0.11 -8.27 -5.58
C THR A 136 -1.50 -7.93 -5.04
N TYR A 137 -1.93 -6.67 -5.18
CA TYR A 137 -3.13 -6.15 -4.53
C TYR A 137 -4.31 -5.93 -5.48
N TYR A 138 -4.17 -6.15 -6.79
CA TYR A 138 -5.28 -6.01 -7.74
C TYR A 138 -5.63 -7.34 -8.41
N GLU A 139 -6.93 -7.51 -8.67
CA GLU A 139 -7.45 -8.64 -9.43
C GLU A 139 -6.95 -8.61 -10.89
N LYS A 140 -6.09 -9.57 -11.26
CA LYS A 140 -5.40 -9.65 -12.57
C LYS A 140 -6.32 -9.67 -13.80
N ASN A 141 -7.57 -10.12 -13.63
CA ASN A 141 -8.53 -10.32 -14.72
C ASN A 141 -9.72 -9.35 -14.65
N ASN A 142 -9.65 -8.33 -13.80
CA ASN A 142 -10.74 -7.38 -13.71
C ASN A 142 -10.73 -6.43 -14.91
N THR A 143 -11.74 -6.55 -15.78
CA THR A 143 -11.89 -5.76 -17.00
C THR A 143 -12.08 -4.27 -16.75
N GLU A 144 -12.42 -3.87 -15.52
CA GLU A 144 -12.57 -2.47 -15.10
C GLU A 144 -11.29 -1.90 -14.46
N GLY A 145 -10.22 -2.69 -14.37
CA GLY A 145 -8.86 -2.21 -14.08
C GLY A 145 -8.62 -1.67 -12.68
N GLY A 146 -9.44 -2.01 -11.68
CA GLY A 146 -9.37 -1.30 -10.38
C GLY A 146 -9.86 -2.01 -9.13
N LYS A 147 -10.20 -3.30 -9.16
CA LYS A 147 -10.66 -3.99 -7.94
C LYS A 147 -9.49 -4.53 -7.12
N ALA A 148 -9.45 -4.11 -5.85
CA ALA A 148 -8.48 -4.63 -4.90
C ALA A 148 -8.80 -6.09 -4.53
N GLU A 149 -7.76 -6.92 -4.45
CA GLU A 149 -7.82 -8.29 -3.98
C GLU A 149 -7.57 -8.30 -2.46
N LEU A 150 -8.59 -8.63 -1.66
CA LEU A 150 -8.43 -8.79 -0.22
C LEU A 150 -7.88 -10.17 0.18
N TYR A 151 -8.05 -11.18 -0.67
CA TYR A 151 -7.64 -12.56 -0.40
C TYR A 151 -6.38 -12.93 -1.19
N ILE A 152 -5.30 -12.23 -0.88
CA ILE A 152 -4.01 -12.39 -1.56
C ILE A 152 -3.35 -13.69 -1.13
N LYS A 153 -2.99 -14.53 -2.11
CA LYS A 153 -2.36 -15.83 -1.87
C LYS A 153 -0.84 -15.77 -1.78
N ASP A 154 -0.23 -14.76 -2.39
CA ASP A 154 1.22 -14.64 -2.51
C ASP A 154 1.65 -13.18 -2.37
N PHE A 155 2.50 -12.92 -1.36
CA PHE A 155 3.09 -11.61 -1.09
C PHE A 155 4.57 -11.54 -1.50
N GLY A 156 5.11 -12.58 -2.15
CA GLY A 156 6.54 -12.71 -2.42
C GLY A 156 7.14 -11.53 -3.21
N LYS A 157 6.36 -10.87 -4.06
CA LYS A 157 6.81 -9.66 -4.78
C LYS A 157 6.97 -8.44 -3.86
N ILE A 158 6.08 -8.29 -2.90
CA ILE A 158 6.15 -7.23 -1.88
C ILE A 158 7.27 -7.53 -0.89
N ASP A 159 7.40 -8.78 -0.45
CA ASP A 159 8.47 -9.21 0.44
C ASP A 159 9.85 -8.98 -0.22
N ALA A 160 10.03 -9.40 -1.48
CA ALA A 160 11.26 -9.15 -2.24
C ALA A 160 11.51 -7.65 -2.45
N TYR A 161 10.47 -6.85 -2.66
CA TYR A 161 10.59 -5.40 -2.74
C TYR A 161 11.08 -4.79 -1.42
N ILE A 162 10.53 -5.24 -0.28
CA ILE A 162 10.95 -4.80 1.06
C ILE A 162 12.44 -5.10 1.28
N GLU A 163 12.91 -6.28 0.89
CA GLU A 163 14.33 -6.62 0.96
C GLU A 163 15.17 -5.68 0.09
N LYS A 164 14.74 -5.42 -1.15
CA LYS A 164 15.42 -4.53 -2.10
C LYS A 164 15.55 -3.11 -1.54
N ILE A 165 14.44 -2.50 -1.09
CA ILE A 165 14.47 -1.13 -0.53
C ILE A 165 15.24 -1.08 0.79
N THR A 166 15.20 -2.14 1.59
CA THR A 166 16.00 -2.23 2.83
C THR A 166 17.49 -2.27 2.53
N LYS A 167 17.91 -3.04 1.51
CA LYS A 167 19.30 -3.06 1.05
C LYS A 167 19.74 -1.70 0.54
N PHE A 168 18.92 -1.06 -0.31
CA PHE A 168 19.16 0.30 -0.77
C PHE A 168 19.34 1.26 0.40
N ASN A 169 18.45 1.24 1.40
CA ASN A 169 18.53 2.15 2.55
C ASN A 169 19.81 1.94 3.38
N LYS A 170 20.28 0.69 3.53
CA LYS A 170 21.54 0.38 4.21
C LYS A 170 22.75 0.92 3.44
N GLU A 171 22.81 0.68 2.13
CA GLU A 171 23.89 1.19 1.27
C GLU A 171 23.89 2.71 1.20
N PHE A 172 22.71 3.33 1.27
CA PHE A 172 22.54 4.77 1.35
C PHE A 172 23.11 5.35 2.66
N THR A 173 22.98 4.63 3.78
CA THR A 173 23.59 5.02 5.07
C THR A 173 25.11 4.96 5.06
N LEU A 174 25.71 4.02 4.31
CA LEU A 174 27.16 3.79 4.32
C LEU A 174 27.93 4.74 3.40
N LYS A 175 27.23 5.44 2.49
CA LYS A 175 27.82 6.36 1.50
C LYS A 175 27.84 7.83 1.93
N ASN A 176 27.11 8.18 3.00
CA ASN A 176 26.94 9.53 3.53
C ASN A 176 27.36 9.60 5.00
#